data_AF-A0A4R8CMG5-F1
#
_entry.id   AF-A0A4R8CMG5-F1
#
_cell.length_a   1.000
_cell.length_b   1.000
_cell.length_c   1.000
_cell.angle_alpha   90.00
_cell.angle_beta   90.00
_cell.angle_gamma   90.00
#
_symmetry.space_group_name_H-M   'P 1'
#
loop_
_entity.id
_entity.type
_entity.pdbx_description
1 polymer ?
#
loop_
_entity_poly.entity_id
_entity_poly.type
_entity_poly.pdbx_seq_one_letter_code
_entity_poly.pdbx_strand_id
1 'polypeptide(L)'
;MNAIRIDAARAQGRAQSQSQVDVATFIAWADADRRGEADVADFYAHRFRAEFRPAFNAWMASRPSTNPDAPPTPFAMPQYQLASKQEAERLDTAADAATAQVLRDLQTASNYVLTVVLYAVVLVFAGMSTKIAGRRLRWILVGIGCLVFVITIAWIATFPVSVQI
;
A
#
# COMPACT_ATOMS: atom_id res chain seq x y z
N MET A 1 -9.54 -4.70 -2.36
CA MET A 1 -8.07 -4.71 -2.55
C MET A 1 -7.67 -4.51 -4.01
N ASN A 2 -7.92 -5.46 -4.92
CA ASN A 2 -7.50 -5.32 -6.34
C ASN A 2 -8.11 -4.11 -7.06
N ALA A 3 -9.39 -3.82 -6.84
CA ALA A 3 -10.04 -2.65 -7.45
C ALA A 3 -9.39 -1.32 -7.01
N ILE A 4 -9.15 -1.15 -5.70
CA ILE A 4 -8.50 0.05 -5.14
C ILE A 4 -7.10 0.25 -5.74
N ARG A 5 -6.31 -0.83 -5.86
CA ARG A 5 -4.98 -0.77 -6.48
C ARG A 5 -5.03 -0.40 -7.96
N ILE A 6 -6.02 -0.90 -8.70
CA ILE A 6 -6.22 -0.54 -10.10
C ILE A 6 -6.61 0.95 -10.22
N ASP A 7 -7.49 1.44 -9.35
CA ASP A 7 -7.90 2.85 -9.35
C ASP A 7 -6.76 3.78 -8.97
N ALA A 8 -5.93 3.39 -7.98
CA ALA A 8 -4.71 4.11 -7.62
C ALA A 8 -3.75 4.20 -8.81
N ALA A 9 -3.50 3.09 -9.49
CA ALA A 9 -2.65 3.06 -10.69
C ALA A 9 -3.21 3.94 -11.82
N ARG A 10 -4.53 3.95 -12.04
CA ARG A 10 -5.17 4.85 -13.02
C ARG A 10 -4.99 6.32 -12.62
N ALA A 11 -5.21 6.66 -11.35
CA ALA A 11 -5.06 8.02 -10.85
C ALA A 11 -3.61 8.51 -10.98
N GLN A 12 -2.64 7.64 -10.64
CA GLN A 12 -1.22 7.92 -10.83
C GLN A 12 -0.85 8.11 -12.30
N GLY A 13 -1.37 7.27 -13.19
CA GLY A 13 -1.18 7.42 -14.63
C GLY A 13 -1.72 8.76 -15.15
N ARG A 14 -2.89 9.20 -14.68
CA ARG A 14 -3.43 10.53 -15.01
C ARG A 14 -2.54 11.64 -14.48
N ALA A 15 -2.09 11.57 -13.23
CA ALA A 15 -1.22 12.57 -12.62
C ALA A 15 0.11 12.72 -13.39
N GLN A 16 0.69 11.60 -13.81
CA GLN A 16 1.93 11.57 -14.59
C GLN A 16 1.73 12.14 -16.00
N SER A 17 0.63 11.80 -16.68
CA SER A 17 0.30 12.36 -18.00
C SER A 17 0.08 13.87 -17.91
N GLN A 18 -0.70 14.31 -16.92
CA GLN A 18 -0.98 15.70 -16.62
C GLN A 18 0.30 16.51 -16.34
N SER A 19 1.19 15.98 -15.49
CA SER A 19 2.47 16.64 -15.18
C SER A 19 3.37 16.75 -16.41
N GLN A 20 3.40 15.74 -17.29
CA GLN A 20 4.17 15.81 -18.53
C GLN A 20 3.64 16.90 -19.48
N VAL A 21 2.32 17.04 -19.60
CA VAL A 21 1.70 18.12 -20.40
C VAL A 21 2.07 19.49 -19.83
N ASP A 22 2.03 19.65 -18.51
CA ASP A 22 2.39 20.91 -17.85
C ASP A 22 3.87 21.24 -18.06
N VAL A 23 4.77 20.26 -17.90
CA VAL A 23 6.22 20.41 -18.15
C VAL A 23 6.50 20.76 -19.60
N ALA A 24 5.91 20.05 -20.57
CA ALA A 24 6.12 20.33 -21.98
C ALA A 24 5.66 21.73 -22.38
N THR A 25 4.48 22.15 -21.90
CA THR A 25 3.96 23.49 -22.17
C THR A 25 4.81 24.57 -21.49
N PHE A 26 5.29 24.32 -20.26
CA PHE A 26 6.16 25.24 -19.55
C PHE A 26 7.51 25.40 -20.23
N ILE A 27 8.12 24.32 -20.75
CA ILE A 27 9.38 24.41 -21.51
C ILE A 27 9.18 25.28 -22.75
N ALA A 28 8.08 25.09 -23.49
CA ALA A 28 7.79 25.89 -24.67
C ALA A 28 7.56 27.38 -24.33
N TRP A 29 6.85 27.66 -23.24
CA TRP A 29 6.70 29.01 -22.69
C TRP A 29 8.05 29.62 -22.29
N ALA A 30 8.88 28.87 -21.56
CA ALA A 30 10.16 29.35 -21.02
C ALA A 30 11.18 29.65 -22.14
N ASP A 31 11.20 28.84 -23.21
CA ASP A 31 12.03 29.12 -24.38
C ASP A 31 11.58 30.41 -25.10
N ALA A 32 10.27 30.61 -25.28
CA ALA A 32 9.73 31.84 -25.86
C ALA A 32 10.03 33.08 -25.00
N ASP A 33 9.84 32.99 -23.68
CA ASP A 33 10.17 34.06 -22.72
C ASP A 33 11.67 34.40 -22.77
N ARG A 34 12.53 33.37 -22.80
CA ARG A 34 13.99 33.50 -22.92
C ARG A 34 14.46 34.16 -24.20
N ARG A 35 13.70 34.03 -25.29
CA ARG A 35 13.94 34.65 -26.60
C ARG A 35 13.31 36.04 -26.74
N GLY A 36 12.49 36.47 -25.78
CA GLY A 36 11.75 37.73 -25.83
C GLY A 36 10.54 37.71 -26.77
N GLU A 37 10.04 36.53 -27.13
CA GLU A 37 8.88 36.34 -28.00
C GLU A 37 7.57 36.41 -27.18
N ALA A 38 7.21 37.61 -26.70
CA ALA A 38 6.10 37.81 -25.77
C ALA A 38 4.76 37.23 -26.26
N ASP A 39 4.42 37.41 -27.54
CA ASP A 39 3.17 36.87 -28.12
C ASP A 39 3.12 35.33 -28.07
N VAL A 40 4.27 34.69 -28.27
CA VAL A 40 4.40 33.22 -28.24
C VAL A 40 4.36 32.71 -26.80
N ALA A 41 5.02 33.41 -25.87
CA ALA A 41 4.93 33.12 -24.45
C ALA A 41 3.46 33.23 -23.96
N ASP A 42 2.77 34.33 -24.26
CA ASP A 42 1.37 34.51 -23.89
C ASP A 42 0.46 33.42 -24.49
N PHE A 43 0.73 33.00 -25.73
CA PHE A 43 0.02 31.89 -26.36
C PHE A 43 0.12 30.57 -25.58
N TYR A 44 1.29 30.24 -25.03
CA TYR A 44 1.49 29.06 -24.17
C TYR A 44 0.90 29.27 -22.77
N ALA A 45 1.03 30.47 -22.21
CA ALA A 45 0.49 30.79 -20.89
C ALA A 45 -1.04 30.63 -20.82
N HIS A 46 -1.75 30.98 -21.89
CA HIS A 46 -3.19 30.77 -22.01
C HIS A 46 -3.60 29.29 -22.11
N ARG A 47 -2.68 28.40 -22.51
CA ARG A 47 -2.93 26.95 -22.66
C ARG A 47 -2.60 26.14 -21.42
N PHE A 48 -1.99 26.76 -20.41
CA PHE A 48 -1.74 26.09 -19.15
C PHE A 48 -3.04 25.54 -18.56
N ARG A 49 -2.97 24.29 -18.11
CA ARG A 49 -4.07 23.63 -17.43
C ARG A 49 -4.50 24.43 -16.21
N ALA A 50 -5.80 24.39 -15.91
CA ALA A 50 -6.39 25.15 -14.79
C ALA A 50 -5.70 24.85 -13.45
N GLU A 51 -5.27 23.60 -13.22
CA GLU A 51 -4.54 23.20 -12.00
C GLU A 51 -3.09 23.70 -11.95
N PHE A 52 -2.47 24.02 -13.10
CA PHE A 52 -1.10 24.54 -13.17
C PHE A 52 -1.04 26.06 -13.04
N ARG A 53 -2.05 26.78 -13.55
CA ARG A 53 -2.10 28.27 -13.56
C ARG A 53 -1.84 28.92 -12.19
N PRO A 54 -2.41 28.45 -11.06
CA PRO A 54 -2.15 29.05 -9.76
C PRO A 54 -0.67 28.98 -9.36
N ALA A 55 -0.02 27.84 -9.63
CA ALA A 55 1.41 27.65 -9.36
C ALA A 55 2.27 28.55 -10.23
N PHE A 56 1.97 28.61 -11.53
CA PHE A 56 2.67 29.48 -12.47
C PHE A 56 2.54 30.96 -12.10
N ASN A 57 1.33 31.43 -11.80
CA ASN A 57 1.08 32.83 -11.44
C ASN A 57 1.80 33.22 -10.13
N ALA A 58 1.74 32.36 -9.12
CA ALA A 58 2.42 32.59 -7.85
C ALA A 58 3.95 32.56 -8.02
N TRP A 59 4.47 31.69 -8.89
CA TRP A 59 5.88 31.65 -9.24
C TRP A 59 6.32 32.93 -9.94
N MET A 60 5.59 33.39 -10.97
CA MET A 60 5.87 34.67 -11.64
C MET A 60 5.83 35.86 -10.67
N ALA A 61 4.89 35.86 -9.73
CA ALA A 61 4.81 36.88 -8.68
C ALA A 61 6.03 36.92 -7.76
N SER A 62 6.74 35.79 -7.59
CA SER A 62 8.00 35.71 -6.84
C SER A 62 9.21 36.32 -7.56
N ARG A 63 9.04 36.75 -8.82
CA ARG A 63 10.05 37.36 -9.70
C ARG A 63 11.30 36.49 -9.90
N PRO A 64 11.15 35.27 -10.46
CA PRO A 64 12.20 34.27 -10.54
C PRO A 64 13.44 34.73 -11.34
N SER A 65 13.28 35.69 -12.26
CA SER A 65 14.39 36.22 -13.05
C SER A 65 15.32 37.15 -12.26
N THR A 66 14.86 37.71 -11.14
CA THR A 66 15.62 38.70 -10.36
C THR A 66 15.79 38.32 -8.90
N ASN A 67 14.93 37.45 -8.37
CA ASN A 67 14.94 37.03 -6.97
C ASN A 67 15.64 35.67 -6.86
N PRO A 68 16.84 35.60 -6.24
CA PRO A 68 17.57 34.34 -6.07
C PRO A 68 16.88 33.37 -5.11
N ASP A 69 16.02 33.85 -4.20
CA ASP A 69 15.26 33.01 -3.27
C ASP A 69 13.94 32.49 -3.89
N ALA A 70 13.63 32.88 -5.12
CA ALA A 70 12.46 32.37 -5.81
C ALA A 70 12.60 30.86 -6.05
N PRO A 71 11.51 30.09 -5.94
CA PRO A 71 11.53 28.69 -6.31
C PRO A 71 12.03 28.50 -7.76
N PRO A 72 12.79 27.43 -8.05
CA PRO A 72 13.45 27.30 -9.35
C PRO A 72 12.46 27.12 -10.52
N THR A 73 11.29 26.54 -10.26
CA THR A 73 10.22 26.38 -11.25
C THR A 73 8.84 26.45 -10.57
N PRO A 74 7.76 26.68 -11.34
CA PRO A 74 6.39 26.59 -10.82
C PRO A 74 6.06 25.23 -10.17
N PHE A 75 6.73 24.15 -10.59
CA PHE A 75 6.51 22.80 -10.06
C PHE A 75 6.99 22.64 -8.62
N ALA A 76 7.85 23.54 -8.14
CA ALA A 76 8.30 23.58 -6.74
C ALA A 76 7.35 24.41 -5.84
N MET A 77 6.31 25.03 -6.42
CA MET A 77 5.37 25.85 -5.68
C MET A 77 4.36 24.98 -4.91
N PRO A 78 3.99 25.34 -3.66
CA PRO A 78 2.93 24.65 -2.91
C PRO A 78 1.56 24.64 -3.59
N GLN A 79 1.33 25.59 -4.49
CA GLN A 79 0.11 25.72 -5.27
C GLN A 79 0.01 24.70 -6.40
N TYR A 80 1.11 24.01 -6.75
CA TYR A 80 1.08 22.95 -7.76
C TYR A 80 0.52 21.66 -7.16
N GLN A 81 -0.81 21.55 -7.20
CA GLN A 81 -1.56 20.43 -6.65
C GLN A 81 -2.42 19.79 -7.73
N LEU A 82 -2.10 18.55 -8.08
CA LEU A 82 -2.89 17.76 -9.02
C LEU A 82 -3.93 16.96 -8.24
N ALA A 83 -5.21 17.13 -8.58
CA ALA A 83 -6.30 16.34 -8.00
C ALA A 83 -6.07 14.83 -8.24
N SER A 84 -5.57 14.47 -9.42
CA SER A 84 -5.21 13.08 -9.75
C SER A 84 -4.11 12.50 -8.84
N LYS A 85 -3.16 13.33 -8.41
CA LYS A 85 -2.07 12.91 -7.52
C LYS A 85 -2.60 12.70 -6.10
N GLN A 86 -3.40 13.62 -5.59
CA GLN A 86 -4.05 13.50 -4.28
C GLN A 86 -4.96 12.27 -4.22
N GLU A 87 -5.70 12.02 -5.29
CA GLU A 87 -6.56 10.83 -5.38
C GLU A 87 -5.74 9.53 -5.39
N ALA A 88 -4.61 9.50 -6.11
CA ALA A 88 -3.70 8.36 -6.10
C ALA A 88 -3.16 8.08 -4.67
N GLU A 89 -2.65 9.12 -3.99
CA GLU A 89 -2.14 9.02 -2.62
C GLU A 89 -3.23 8.55 -1.62
N ARG A 90 -4.46 9.05 -1.78
CA ARG A 90 -5.61 8.65 -0.97
C ARG A 90 -5.96 7.17 -1.18
N LEU A 91 -5.97 6.72 -2.44
CA LEU A 91 -6.28 5.34 -2.79
C LEU A 91 -5.17 4.38 -2.35
N ASP A 92 -3.90 4.76 -2.46
CA ASP A 92 -2.78 3.98 -1.95
C ASP A 92 -2.85 3.85 -0.43
N THR A 93 -3.12 4.94 0.29
CA THR A 93 -3.32 4.90 1.75
C THR A 93 -4.48 3.97 2.14
N ALA A 94 -5.57 3.99 1.38
CA ALA A 94 -6.70 3.08 1.59
C ALA A 94 -6.35 1.62 1.28
N ALA A 95 -5.54 1.37 0.25
CA ALA A 95 -5.05 0.03 -0.09
C ALA A 95 -4.13 -0.51 1.00
N ASP A 96 -3.26 0.31 1.56
CA ASP A 96 -2.35 -0.09 2.64
C ASP A 96 -3.12 -0.41 3.92
N ALA A 97 -4.11 0.41 4.29
CA ALA A 97 -5.00 0.13 5.41
C ALA A 97 -5.75 -1.21 5.24
N ALA A 98 -6.25 -1.49 4.03
CA ALA A 98 -6.90 -2.77 3.72
C ALA A 98 -5.92 -3.95 3.78
N THR A 99 -4.67 -3.76 3.33
CA THR A 99 -3.61 -4.78 3.41
C THR A 99 -3.29 -5.12 4.86
N ALA A 100 -3.13 -4.10 5.70
CA ALA A 100 -2.81 -4.27 7.11
C ALA A 100 -3.90 -5.07 7.84
N GLN A 101 -5.17 -4.90 7.47
CA GLN A 101 -6.26 -5.73 8.00
C GLN A 101 -6.15 -7.19 7.55
N VAL A 102 -5.93 -7.44 6.25
CA VAL A 102 -5.81 -8.81 5.72
C VAL A 102 -4.62 -9.56 6.34
N LEU A 103 -3.50 -8.87 6.58
CA LEU A 103 -2.34 -9.48 7.23
C LEU A 103 -2.63 -9.90 8.68
N ARG A 104 -3.43 -9.12 9.43
CA ARG A 104 -3.91 -9.52 10.76
C ARG A 104 -4.78 -10.78 10.70
N ASP A 105 -5.68 -10.85 9.72
CA ASP A 105 -6.58 -12.00 9.56
C ASP A 105 -5.83 -13.26 9.12
N LEU A 106 -4.81 -13.13 8.27
CA LEU A 106 -3.93 -14.24 7.86
C LEU A 106 -3.08 -14.79 9.01
N GLN A 107 -2.69 -13.95 9.95
CA GLN A 107 -1.96 -14.38 11.15
C GLN A 107 -2.84 -15.29 12.02
N THR A 108 -4.13 -14.98 12.13
CA THR A 108 -5.14 -15.84 12.77
C THR A 108 -5.31 -17.16 12.01
N ALA A 109 -5.42 -17.13 10.69
CA ALA A 109 -5.60 -18.33 9.86
C ALA A 109 -4.40 -19.30 9.92
N SER A 110 -3.17 -18.77 9.93
CA SER A 110 -1.95 -19.58 10.03
C SER A 110 -1.85 -20.36 11.34
N ASN A 111 -2.39 -19.79 12.43
CA ASN A 111 -2.45 -20.48 13.72
C ASN A 111 -3.40 -21.69 13.68
N TYR A 112 -4.52 -21.61 12.97
CA TYR A 112 -5.44 -22.76 12.79
C TYR A 112 -4.81 -23.88 11.97
N VAL A 113 -4.02 -23.55 10.94
CA VAL A 113 -3.26 -24.57 10.17
C VAL A 113 -2.32 -25.34 11.09
N LEU A 114 -1.59 -24.64 11.97
CA LEU A 114 -0.70 -25.28 12.93
C LEU A 114 -1.46 -26.22 13.89
N THR A 115 -2.68 -25.85 14.33
CA THR A 115 -3.54 -26.72 15.14
C THR A 115 -3.91 -28.00 14.41
N VAL A 116 -4.29 -27.92 13.12
CA VAL A 116 -4.62 -29.11 12.31
C VAL A 116 -3.40 -30.02 12.15
N VAL A 117 -2.21 -29.45 11.92
CA VAL A 117 -0.96 -30.23 11.81
C VAL A 117 -0.65 -30.94 13.13
N LEU A 118 -0.74 -30.26 14.27
CA LEU A 118 -0.54 -30.87 15.59
C LEU A 118 -1.53 -32.02 15.84
N TYR A 119 -2.80 -31.83 15.47
CA TYR A 119 -3.81 -32.87 15.60
C TYR A 119 -3.53 -34.09 14.70
N ALA A 120 -3.07 -33.85 13.46
CA ALA A 120 -2.65 -34.92 12.56
C ALA A 120 -1.49 -35.73 13.15
N VAL A 121 -0.52 -35.07 13.78
CA VAL A 121 0.59 -35.75 14.48
C VAL A 121 0.04 -36.63 15.63
N VAL A 122 -0.89 -36.13 16.44
CA VAL A 122 -1.54 -36.92 17.51
C VAL A 122 -2.22 -38.17 16.94
N LEU A 123 -3.00 -38.03 15.86
CA LEU A 123 -3.70 -39.14 15.22
C LEU A 123 -2.73 -40.19 14.65
N VAL A 124 -1.59 -39.76 14.10
CA VAL A 124 -0.55 -40.68 13.60
C VAL A 124 0.05 -41.50 14.74
N PHE A 125 0.39 -40.86 15.87
CA PHE A 125 0.90 -41.58 17.05
C PHE A 125 -0.15 -42.54 17.64
N ALA A 126 -1.43 -42.12 17.70
CA ALA A 126 -2.53 -42.98 18.11
C ALA A 126 -2.72 -44.17 17.16
N GLY A 127 -2.60 -43.96 15.85
CA GLY A 127 -2.65 -45.02 14.84
C GLY A 127 -1.53 -46.05 15.01
N MET A 128 -0.29 -45.59 15.22
CA MET A 128 0.86 -46.48 15.44
C MET A 128 0.76 -47.32 16.73
N SER A 129 0.04 -46.82 17.73
CA SER A 129 -0.19 -47.52 19.01
C SER A 129 -0.91 -48.85 18.87
N THR A 130 -1.79 -48.96 17.89
CA THR A 130 -2.62 -50.15 17.69
C THR A 130 -1.83 -51.35 17.16
N LYS A 131 -0.61 -51.14 16.63
CA LYS A 131 0.24 -52.21 16.06
C LYS A 131 1.27 -52.81 17.02
N ILE A 132 1.39 -52.32 18.26
CA ILE A 132 2.44 -52.74 19.20
C ILE A 132 1.86 -53.67 20.29
N ALA A 133 2.37 -54.90 20.36
CA ALA A 133 1.86 -55.96 21.25
C ALA A 133 2.31 -55.89 22.73
N GLY A 134 3.30 -55.04 23.07
CA GLY A 134 3.89 -54.97 24.41
C GLY A 134 3.10 -54.10 25.41
N ARG A 135 2.65 -54.69 26.52
CA ARG A 135 1.82 -54.02 27.57
C ARG A 135 2.46 -52.76 28.16
N ARG A 136 3.79 -52.73 28.37
CA ARG A 136 4.52 -51.54 28.88
C ARG A 136 4.65 -50.43 27.83
N LEU A 137 4.93 -50.79 26.59
CA LEU A 137 5.11 -49.83 25.49
C LEU A 137 3.79 -49.16 25.10
N ARG A 138 2.68 -49.91 25.20
CA ARG A 138 1.31 -49.39 25.01
C ARG A 138 0.94 -48.30 26.04
N TRP A 139 1.33 -48.46 27.30
CA TRP A 139 1.10 -47.44 28.34
C TRP A 139 1.95 -46.17 28.15
N ILE A 140 3.22 -46.32 27.73
CA ILE A 140 4.08 -45.18 27.40
C ILE A 140 3.48 -44.37 26.24
N LEU A 141 2.97 -45.07 25.23
CA LEU A 141 2.44 -44.43 24.03
C LEU A 141 1.09 -43.74 24.28
N VAL A 142 0.23 -44.30 25.14
CA VAL A 142 -0.99 -43.63 25.62
C VAL A 142 -0.65 -42.39 26.45
N GLY A 143 0.38 -42.47 27.30
CA GLY A 143 0.87 -41.33 28.08
C GLY A 143 1.35 -40.18 27.19
N ILE A 144 2.13 -40.48 26.13
CA ILE A 144 2.58 -39.50 25.14
C ILE A 144 1.39 -38.90 24.38
N GLY A 145 0.44 -39.72 23.93
CA GLY A 145 -0.77 -39.23 23.25
C GLY A 145 -1.60 -38.29 24.12
N CYS A 146 -1.77 -38.62 25.40
CA CYS A 146 -2.48 -37.80 26.37
C CYS A 146 -1.72 -36.49 26.66
N LEU A 147 -0.39 -36.54 26.76
CA LEU A 147 0.45 -35.36 26.94
C LEU A 147 0.32 -34.39 25.76
N VAL A 148 0.41 -34.90 24.52
CA VAL A 148 0.26 -34.06 23.33
C VAL A 148 -1.17 -33.52 23.23
N PHE A 149 -2.18 -34.31 23.59
CA PHE A 149 -3.58 -33.86 23.64
C PHE A 149 -3.79 -32.71 24.63
N VAL A 150 -3.25 -32.82 25.84
CA VAL A 150 -3.33 -31.78 26.88
C VAL A 150 -2.56 -30.52 26.45
N ILE A 151 -1.38 -30.67 25.83
CA ILE A 151 -0.62 -29.54 25.28
C ILE A 151 -1.43 -28.83 24.18
N THR A 152 -2.10 -29.59 23.32
CA THR A 152 -2.92 -29.04 22.22
C THR A 152 -4.13 -28.28 22.76
N ILE A 153 -4.82 -28.84 23.76
CA ILE A 153 -5.95 -28.18 24.44
C ILE A 153 -5.49 -26.91 25.16
N ALA A 154 -4.37 -26.97 25.89
CA ALA A 154 -3.82 -25.80 26.58
C ALA A 154 -3.45 -24.69 25.61
N TRP A 155 -2.88 -25.03 24.45
CA TRP A 155 -2.59 -24.07 23.39
C TRP A 155 -3.86 -23.42 22.84
N ILE A 156 -4.90 -24.20 22.53
CA ILE A 156 -6.20 -23.69 22.06
C ILE A 156 -6.85 -22.78 23.10
N ALA A 157 -6.79 -23.12 24.39
CA ALA A 157 -7.41 -22.36 25.47
C ALA A 157 -6.71 -21.03 25.77
N THR A 158 -5.44 -20.87 25.37
CA THR A 158 -4.69 -19.61 25.55
C THR A 158 -5.01 -18.59 24.45
N PHE A 159 -5.62 -19.02 23.33
CA PHE A 159 -6.11 -18.10 22.32
C PHE A 159 -7.48 -17.55 22.71
N PRO A 160 -7.69 -16.21 22.66
CA PRO A 160 -9.02 -15.66 22.85
C PRO A 160 -9.87 -16.11 21.67
N VAL A 161 -10.84 -16.97 21.94
CA VAL A 161 -11.90 -17.30 20.99
C VAL A 161 -12.78 -16.06 20.87
N SER A 162 -12.33 -15.06 20.11
CA SER A 162 -13.17 -13.96 19.66
C SER A 162 -14.15 -14.52 18.64
N VAL A 163 -15.18 -15.18 19.15
CA VAL A 163 -16.41 -15.45 18.42
C VAL A 163 -17.07 -14.08 18.23
N GLN A 164 -16.70 -13.37 17.18
CA GLN A 164 -17.52 -12.26 16.69
C GLN A 164 -18.64 -12.90 15.87
N ILE A 165 -19.80 -13.06 16.53
CA ILE A 165 -21.10 -13.31 15.90
C ILE A 165 -21.61 -11.99 15.32
#